data_AF-Q5P530-F1
#
_entry.id   AF-Q5P530-F1
#
_cell.length_a   1.000
_cell.length_b   1.000
_cell.length_c   1.000
_cell.angle_alpha   90.00
_cell.angle_beta   90.00
_cell.angle_gamma   90.00
#
_symmetry.space_group_name_H-M   'P 1'
#
loop_
_entity.id
_entity.type
_entity.pdbx_description
1 polymer ?
#
loop_
_entity_poly.entity_id
_entity_poly.type
_entity_poly.pdbx_seq_one_letter_code
_entity_poly.pdbx_strand_id
1 'polypeptide(L)'
;MKNIRIAWAGLIAVLSLLWWMADPLLPQGYEYFALRTVVINYTGIIGIGVMSVGMMLALRSVRLEPLLGGMDKAYRLHKWLGITGLGVSIIHWLWAQGTKWAAREGRLDVARICTTVPEWASADIWFCGPGGFGQALREGFTAKGLSPGDFHQELFAMR
;
A
#
# COMPACT_ATOMS: atom_id res chain seq x y z
N MET A 1 29.29 -1.58 20.47
CA MET A 1 28.41 -1.87 19.31
C MET A 1 27.10 -2.57 19.68
N LYS A 2 27.10 -3.50 20.67
CA LYS A 2 25.90 -4.26 21.07
C LYS A 2 24.68 -3.38 21.40
N ASN A 3 24.86 -2.33 22.21
CA ASN A 3 23.76 -1.44 22.62
C ASN A 3 23.11 -0.68 21.45
N ILE A 4 23.89 -0.34 20.41
CA ILE A 4 23.37 0.36 19.21
C ILE A 4 22.49 -0.58 18.39
N ARG A 5 22.95 -1.83 18.21
CA ARG A 5 22.17 -2.86 17.51
C ARG A 5 20.87 -3.17 18.26
N ILE A 6 20.92 -3.22 19.59
CA ILE A 6 19.74 -3.41 20.44
C ILE A 6 18.79 -2.22 20.33
N ALA A 7 19.28 -0.98 20.38
CA ALA A 7 18.43 0.21 20.28
C ALA A 7 17.73 0.30 18.90
N TRP A 8 18.49 0.05 17.83
CA TRP A 8 17.94 0.00 16.47
C TRP A 8 16.92 -1.12 16.31
N ALA A 9 17.27 -2.36 16.71
CA ALA A 9 16.37 -3.50 16.61
C ALA A 9 15.14 -3.34 17.49
N GLY A 10 15.30 -2.78 18.68
CA GLY A 10 14.21 -2.47 19.62
C GLY A 10 13.24 -1.46 19.04
N LEU A 11 13.72 -0.37 18.42
CA LEU A 11 12.86 0.60 17.74
C LEU A 11 12.03 -0.06 16.63
N ILE A 12 12.68 -0.82 15.75
CA ILE A 12 11.99 -1.53 14.66
C ILE A 12 10.99 -2.54 15.23
N ALA A 13 11.36 -3.31 16.25
CA ALA A 13 10.47 -4.29 16.88
C ALA A 13 9.25 -3.63 17.53
N VAL A 14 9.44 -2.52 18.25
CA VAL A 14 8.33 -1.77 18.87
C VAL A 14 7.40 -1.21 17.80
N LEU A 15 7.93 -0.57 16.75
CA LEU A 15 7.10 -0.06 15.66
C LEU A 15 6.34 -1.17 14.93
N SER A 16 7.00 -2.32 14.73
CA SER A 16 6.37 -3.49 14.10
C SER A 16 5.27 -4.08 14.96
N LEU A 17 5.48 -4.15 16.29
CA LEU A 17 4.48 -4.63 17.23
C LEU A 17 3.29 -3.66 17.31
N LEU A 18 3.55 -2.35 17.39
CA LEU A 18 2.51 -1.34 17.41
C LEU A 18 1.68 -1.36 16.12
N TRP A 19 2.32 -1.51 14.96
CA TRP A 19 1.63 -1.70 13.70
C TRP A 19 0.76 -2.96 13.71
N TRP A 20 1.33 -4.09 14.15
CA TRP A 20 0.60 -5.37 14.25
C TRP A 20 -0.63 -5.27 15.16
N MET A 21 -0.53 -4.53 16.26
CA MET A 21 -1.65 -4.30 17.19
C MET A 21 -2.70 -3.33 16.61
N ALA A 22 -2.29 -2.39 15.76
CA ALA A 22 -3.16 -1.38 15.18
C ALA A 22 -3.93 -1.87 13.93
N ASP A 23 -3.34 -2.80 13.18
CA ASP A 23 -3.89 -3.32 11.93
C ASP A 23 -4.23 -4.81 12.11
N PRO A 24 -5.41 -5.17 12.67
CA PRO A 24 -5.83 -6.56 12.70
C PRO A 24 -5.93 -7.03 11.25
N LEU A 25 -5.10 -8.02 10.88
CA LEU A 25 -4.99 -8.65 9.55
C LEU A 25 -6.32 -9.29 9.08
N LEU A 26 -7.38 -8.51 8.92
CA LEU A 26 -8.64 -8.91 8.30
C LEU A 26 -8.71 -8.27 6.92
N PRO A 27 -7.96 -8.78 5.93
CA PRO A 27 -8.15 -8.36 4.56
C PRO A 27 -9.58 -8.70 4.14
N GLN A 28 -10.37 -7.67 3.82
CA GLN A 28 -11.63 -7.82 3.08
C GLN A 28 -11.39 -7.22 1.69
N GLY A 29 -11.47 -8.05 0.64
CA GLY A 29 -11.26 -7.64 -0.76
C GLY A 29 -10.06 -8.29 -1.47
N TYR A 30 -9.83 -7.91 -2.73
CA TYR A 30 -8.83 -8.52 -3.64
C TYR A 30 -7.40 -8.55 -3.06
N GLU A 31 -6.82 -9.75 -3.00
CA GLU A 31 -5.51 -10.12 -2.41
C GLU A 31 -4.36 -9.14 -2.73
N TYR A 32 -4.23 -8.71 -3.98
CA TYR A 32 -3.16 -7.79 -4.38
C TYR A 32 -3.32 -6.40 -3.77
N PHE A 33 -4.54 -5.86 -3.73
CA PHE A 33 -4.83 -4.55 -3.16
C PHE A 33 -4.78 -4.58 -1.64
N ALA A 34 -5.14 -5.71 -1.03
CA ALA A 34 -4.97 -5.96 0.40
C ALA A 34 -3.49 -6.01 0.79
N LEU A 35 -2.67 -6.84 0.13
CA LEU A 35 -1.23 -6.93 0.36
C LEU A 35 -0.54 -5.59 0.11
N ARG A 36 -0.89 -4.91 -0.99
CA ARG A 36 -0.36 -3.58 -1.31
C ARG A 36 -0.65 -2.60 -0.19
N THR A 37 -1.85 -2.62 0.37
CA THR A 37 -2.23 -1.75 1.50
C THR A 37 -1.41 -2.07 2.75
N VAL A 38 -1.32 -3.33 3.14
CA VAL A 38 -0.52 -3.80 4.29
C VAL A 38 0.95 -3.37 4.15
N VAL A 39 1.56 -3.61 2.99
CA VAL A 39 2.96 -3.28 2.74
C VAL A 39 3.21 -1.77 2.75
N ILE A 40 2.31 -0.98 2.15
CA ILE A 40 2.41 0.50 2.15
C ILE A 40 2.28 1.04 3.58
N ASN A 41 1.32 0.53 4.35
CA ASN A 41 1.11 0.95 5.74
C ASN A 41 2.32 0.63 6.61
N TYR A 42 2.79 -0.62 6.58
CA TYR A 42 3.92 -1.08 7.37
C TYR A 42 5.21 -0.32 7.02
N THR A 43 5.54 -0.23 5.73
CA THR A 43 6.74 0.50 5.27
C THR A 43 6.65 1.99 5.57
N GLY A 44 5.45 2.59 5.50
CA GLY A 44 5.22 3.98 5.89
C GLY A 44 5.49 4.24 7.37
N ILE A 45 4.97 3.39 8.26
CA ILE A 45 5.16 3.49 9.72
C ILE A 45 6.64 3.34 10.09
N ILE A 46 7.31 2.34 9.54
CA ILE A 46 8.74 2.15 9.78
C ILE A 46 9.53 3.36 9.26
N GLY A 47 9.23 3.82 8.04
CA GLY A 47 9.91 4.94 7.40
C GLY A 47 9.81 6.24 8.20
N ILE A 48 8.59 6.63 8.61
CA ILE A 48 8.41 7.83 9.42
C ILE A 48 9.03 7.67 10.82
N GLY A 49 8.88 6.51 11.44
CA GLY A 49 9.39 6.24 12.78
C GLY A 49 10.92 6.37 12.86
N VAL A 50 11.66 5.77 11.91
CA VAL A 50 13.13 5.88 11.89
C VAL A 50 13.59 7.30 11.57
N MET A 51 12.88 8.04 10.71
CA MET A 51 13.19 9.44 10.40
C MET A 51 12.94 10.36 11.59
N SER A 52 11.81 10.19 12.29
CA SER A 52 11.50 10.97 13.50
C SER A 52 12.57 10.79 14.57
N VAL A 53 12.97 9.55 14.87
CA VAL A 53 14.04 9.29 15.83
C VAL A 53 15.37 9.82 15.31
N GLY A 54 15.65 9.68 14.02
CA GLY A 54 16.82 10.27 13.37
C GLY A 54 16.91 11.79 13.61
N MET A 55 15.79 12.50 13.48
CA MET A 55 15.73 13.93 13.73
C MET A 55 15.93 14.30 15.20
N MET A 56 15.36 13.52 16.13
CA MET A 56 15.60 13.72 17.56
C MET A 56 17.08 13.58 17.92
N LEU A 57 17.80 12.64 17.29
CA LEU A 57 19.25 12.49 17.47
C LEU A 57 20.04 13.69 16.90
N ALA A 58 19.55 14.29 15.80
CA ALA A 58 20.19 15.47 15.20
C ALA A 58 20.13 16.71 16.11
N LEU A 59 19.14 16.78 17.00
CA LEU A 59 19.02 17.85 18.01
C LEU A 59 20.08 17.76 19.13
N ARG A 60 20.88 16.68 19.20
CA ARG A 60 21.95 16.48 20.19
C ARG A 60 21.51 16.78 21.63
N SER A 61 20.35 16.26 22.02
CA SER A 61 19.80 16.51 23.36
C SER A 61 20.71 15.94 24.45
N VAL A 62 21.15 16.81 25.36
CA VAL A 62 22.01 16.47 26.51
C VAL A 62 21.35 15.44 27.45
N ARG A 63 20.01 15.35 27.46
CA ARG A 63 19.27 14.37 28.28
C ARG A 63 19.27 12.96 27.68
N LEU A 64 19.37 12.84 26.36
CA LEU A 64 19.35 11.55 25.65
C LEU A 64 20.76 10.96 25.49
N GLU A 65 21.78 11.78 25.62
CA GLU A 65 23.18 11.37 25.49
C GLU A 65 23.61 10.27 26.50
N PRO A 66 23.24 10.33 27.80
CA PRO A 66 23.55 9.27 28.76
C PRO A 66 22.92 7.93 28.40
N LEU A 67 21.69 7.94 27.86
CA LEU A 67 20.95 6.73 27.48
C LEU A 67 21.61 5.99 26.30
N LEU A 68 22.23 6.72 25.37
CA LEU A 68 22.89 6.16 24.19
C LEU A 68 24.37 5.83 24.44
N GLY A 69 24.92 6.26 25.58
CA GLY A 69 26.29 6.01 25.98
C GLY A 69 27.33 6.83 25.21
N GLY A 70 26.97 8.06 24.83
CA GLY A 70 27.87 9.08 24.24
C GLY A 70 27.59 9.43 22.77
N MET A 71 28.08 10.60 22.36
CA MET A 71 27.88 11.20 21.03
C MET A 71 28.29 10.28 19.86
N ASP A 72 29.42 9.58 19.94
CA ASP A 72 29.87 8.71 18.84
C ASP A 72 28.91 7.54 18.57
N LYS A 73 28.22 7.06 19.60
CA LYS A 73 27.23 6.00 19.47
C LYS A 73 25.94 6.54 18.88
N ALA A 74 25.52 7.74 19.28
CA ALA A 74 24.37 8.43 18.71
C ALA A 74 24.56 8.70 17.21
N TYR A 75 25.76 9.13 16.79
CA TYR A 75 26.08 9.32 15.37
C TYR A 75 26.00 8.02 14.56
N ARG A 76 26.57 6.92 15.09
CA ARG A 76 26.46 5.60 14.46
C ARG A 76 25.02 5.13 14.35
N LEU A 77 24.21 5.35 15.38
CA LEU A 77 22.77 5.03 15.34
C LEU A 77 22.05 5.86 14.28
N HIS A 78 22.28 7.18 14.23
CA HIS A 78 21.71 8.08 13.22
C HIS A 78 22.05 7.64 11.79
N LYS A 79 23.31 7.25 11.53
CA LYS A 79 23.72 6.68 10.23
C LYS A 79 22.86 5.46 9.85
N TRP A 80 22.69 4.51 10.76
CA TRP A 80 21.91 3.31 10.48
C TRP A 80 20.41 3.61 10.32
N LEU A 81 19.85 4.53 11.11
CA LEU A 81 18.48 5.00 10.94
C LEU A 81 18.27 5.67 9.58
N GLY A 82 19.24 6.46 9.10
CA GLY A 82 19.23 7.06 7.77
C GLY A 82 19.25 6.02 6.64
N ILE A 83 20.13 5.02 6.73
CA ILE A 83 20.20 3.92 5.76
C ILE A 83 18.89 3.12 5.74
N THR A 84 18.35 2.78 6.92
CA THR A 84 17.05 2.10 7.03
C THR A 84 15.93 2.94 6.41
N GLY A 85 15.87 4.24 6.74
CA GLY A 85 14.87 5.15 6.19
C GLY A 85 14.93 5.26 4.67
N LEU A 86 16.12 5.39 4.09
CA LEU A 86 16.29 5.40 2.63
C LEU A 86 15.80 4.09 1.99
N GLY A 87 16.24 2.94 2.50
CA GLY A 87 15.84 1.63 1.96
C GLY A 87 14.33 1.43 2.03
N VAL A 88 13.72 1.74 3.17
CA VAL A 88 12.27 1.65 3.37
C VAL A 88 11.52 2.64 2.48
N SER A 89 12.05 3.85 2.25
CA SER A 89 11.41 4.85 1.37
C SER A 89 11.38 4.40 -0.08
N ILE A 90 12.46 3.75 -0.57
CA ILE A 90 12.50 3.16 -1.92
C ILE A 90 11.48 2.03 -2.03
N ILE A 91 11.43 1.13 -1.04
CA ILE A 91 10.47 0.02 -1.02
C ILE A 91 9.03 0.57 -1.00
N HIS A 92 8.76 1.56 -0.13
CA HIS A 92 7.48 2.23 -0.03
C HIS A 92 7.07 2.85 -1.37
N TRP A 93 7.97 3.59 -2.02
CA TRP A 93 7.72 4.19 -3.32
C TRP A 93 7.44 3.15 -4.40
N LEU A 94 8.21 2.05 -4.46
CA LEU A 94 8.00 0.96 -5.42
C LEU A 94 6.65 0.27 -5.25
N TRP A 95 6.24 -0.02 -4.02
CA TRP A 95 4.92 -0.63 -3.75
C TRP A 95 3.76 0.35 -3.95
N ALA A 96 4.00 1.63 -3.70
CA ALA A 96 3.00 2.67 -3.96
C ALA A 96 2.82 2.94 -5.46
N GLN A 97 3.90 2.92 -6.25
CA GLN A 97 3.88 3.45 -7.62
C GLN A 97 4.16 2.43 -8.72
N GLY A 98 4.92 1.37 -8.44
CA GLY A 98 5.30 0.34 -9.41
C GLY A 98 4.11 -0.40 -10.01
N THR A 99 3.07 -0.65 -9.20
CA THR A 99 1.83 -1.30 -9.63
C THR A 99 1.09 -0.50 -10.71
N LYS A 100 1.20 0.83 -10.65
CA LYS A 100 0.57 1.76 -11.60
C LYS A 100 1.32 1.81 -12.92
N TRP A 101 2.64 1.66 -12.88
CA TRP A 101 3.46 1.58 -14.08
C TRP A 101 3.27 0.25 -14.81
N ALA A 102 3.10 -0.85 -14.07
CA ALA A 102 2.79 -2.16 -14.62
C ALA A 102 1.42 -2.20 -15.33
N ALA A 103 0.42 -1.45 -14.87
CA ALA A 103 -0.92 -1.39 -15.48
C ALA A 103 -1.02 -0.54 -16.77
N ARG A 104 0.11 -0.18 -17.39
CA ARG A 104 0.17 0.74 -18.55
C ARG A 104 -0.43 0.20 -19.85
N GLU A 105 -0.69 -1.10 -19.97
CA GLU A 105 -1.39 -1.68 -21.14
C GLU A 105 -2.91 -1.45 -21.15
N GLY A 106 -3.41 -0.64 -20.21
CA GLY A 106 -4.75 -0.09 -20.19
C GLY A 106 -5.72 -0.85 -19.28
N ARG A 107 -6.71 -0.14 -18.76
CA ARG A 107 -7.78 -0.72 -17.94
C ARG A 107 -8.82 -1.37 -18.86
N LEU A 108 -9.53 -2.38 -18.34
CA LEU A 108 -10.68 -2.96 -19.02
C LEU A 108 -11.84 -1.95 -18.96
N ASP A 109 -12.39 -1.59 -20.12
CA ASP A 109 -13.56 -0.72 -20.23
C ASP A 109 -14.50 -1.20 -21.34
N VAL A 110 -15.71 -0.66 -21.34
CA VAL A 110 -16.75 -1.04 -22.30
C VAL A 110 -16.29 -0.81 -23.73
N ALA A 111 -15.61 0.30 -24.03
CA ALA A 111 -15.19 0.62 -25.39
C ALA A 111 -14.17 -0.40 -25.91
N ARG A 112 -13.17 -0.75 -25.10
CA ARG A 112 -12.19 -1.78 -25.42
C ARG A 112 -12.86 -3.12 -25.63
N ILE A 113 -13.86 -3.45 -24.82
CA ILE A 113 -14.64 -4.67 -25.03
C ILE A 113 -15.40 -4.61 -26.35
N CYS A 114 -16.13 -3.53 -26.65
CA CYS A 114 -16.87 -3.37 -27.90
C CYS A 114 -15.96 -3.39 -29.14
N THR A 115 -14.73 -2.86 -29.05
CA THR A 115 -13.76 -2.91 -30.16
C THR A 115 -13.10 -4.27 -30.33
N THR A 116 -13.03 -5.06 -29.25
CA THR A 116 -12.36 -6.37 -29.26
C THR A 116 -13.34 -7.52 -29.49
N VAL A 117 -14.62 -7.32 -29.18
CA VAL A 117 -15.69 -8.33 -29.24
C VAL A 117 -16.73 -7.88 -30.27
N PRO A 118 -16.72 -8.44 -31.50
CA PRO A 118 -17.56 -7.94 -32.59
C PRO A 118 -19.07 -8.01 -32.35
N GLU A 119 -19.56 -9.04 -31.64
CA GLU A 119 -21.00 -9.29 -31.40
C GLU A 119 -21.44 -8.94 -29.97
N TRP A 120 -20.73 -8.01 -29.32
CA TRP A 120 -20.99 -7.62 -27.93
C TRP A 120 -22.44 -7.15 -27.66
N ALA A 121 -23.13 -6.64 -28.69
CA ALA A 121 -24.46 -6.02 -28.57
C ALA A 121 -25.62 -7.03 -28.48
N SER A 122 -25.41 -8.28 -28.93
CA SER A 122 -26.40 -9.37 -28.85
C SER A 122 -26.04 -10.40 -27.78
N ALA A 123 -25.07 -10.08 -26.94
CA ALA A 123 -24.55 -10.96 -25.91
C ALA A 123 -25.10 -10.58 -24.54
N ASP A 124 -25.39 -11.56 -23.69
CA ASP A 124 -25.66 -11.27 -22.28
C ASP A 124 -24.34 -10.99 -21.53
N ILE A 125 -24.25 -9.84 -20.87
CA ILE A 125 -23.07 -9.39 -20.11
C ILE A 125 -23.31 -9.53 -18.62
N TRP A 126 -22.56 -10.42 -18.02
CA TRP A 126 -22.64 -10.68 -16.59
C TRP A 126 -21.38 -10.13 -15.92
N PHE A 127 -21.53 -9.21 -14.97
CA PHE A 127 -20.44 -8.64 -14.21
C PHE A 127 -20.55 -8.91 -12.71
N CYS A 128 -19.46 -9.40 -12.12
CA CYS A 128 -19.30 -9.52 -10.68
C CYS A 128 -17.94 -8.89 -10.30
N GLY A 129 -17.91 -8.04 -9.26
CA GLY A 129 -16.72 -7.29 -8.88
C GLY A 129 -17.05 -6.11 -7.96
N PRO A 130 -16.11 -5.16 -7.74
CA PRO A 130 -16.38 -3.98 -6.92
C PRO A 130 -17.66 -3.33 -7.42
N GLY A 131 -18.67 -3.18 -6.56
CA GLY A 131 -20.02 -2.81 -7.01
C GLY A 131 -20.03 -1.58 -7.92
N GLY A 132 -19.18 -0.59 -7.63
CA GLY A 132 -19.01 0.58 -8.49
C GLY A 132 -18.41 0.29 -9.88
N PHE A 133 -17.48 -0.66 -10.00
CA PHE A 133 -16.96 -1.07 -11.32
C PHE A 133 -18.03 -1.80 -12.14
N GLY A 134 -18.89 -2.57 -11.49
CA GLY A 134 -19.98 -3.28 -12.16
C GLY A 134 -21.09 -2.42 -12.65
N GLN A 135 -21.49 -1.47 -11.81
CA GLN A 135 -22.46 -0.47 -12.19
C GLN A 135 -21.95 0.37 -13.37
N ALA A 136 -20.66 0.72 -13.38
CA ALA A 136 -20.02 1.43 -14.48
C ALA A 136 -20.03 0.64 -15.80
N LEU A 137 -19.80 -0.68 -15.74
CA LEU A 137 -19.90 -1.52 -16.92
C LEU A 137 -21.35 -1.65 -17.38
N ARG A 138 -22.30 -1.82 -16.46
CA ARG A 138 -23.74 -1.92 -16.75
C ARG A 138 -24.24 -0.73 -17.56
N GLU A 139 -24.03 0.46 -17.02
CA GLU A 139 -24.45 1.71 -17.65
C GLU A 139 -23.74 1.92 -19.00
N GLY A 140 -22.45 1.59 -19.07
CA GLY A 140 -21.66 1.75 -20.28
C GLY A 140 -22.12 0.85 -21.42
N PHE A 141 -22.41 -0.43 -21.15
CA PHE A 141 -22.91 -1.34 -22.18
C PHE A 141 -24.35 -1.04 -22.57
N THR A 142 -25.21 -0.71 -21.60
CA THR A 142 -26.59 -0.33 -21.91
C THR A 142 -26.66 0.91 -22.79
N ALA A 143 -25.83 1.93 -22.53
CA ALA A 143 -25.75 3.13 -23.35
C ALA A 143 -25.25 2.89 -24.77
N LYS A 144 -24.44 1.84 -24.97
CA LYS A 144 -23.98 1.43 -26.31
C LYS A 144 -25.06 0.69 -27.10
N GLY A 145 -26.13 0.23 -26.45
CA GLY A 145 -27.27 -0.43 -27.08
C GLY A 145 -27.57 -1.82 -26.52
N LEU A 146 -26.84 -2.28 -25.50
CA LEU A 146 -27.17 -3.53 -24.81
C LEU A 146 -28.48 -3.36 -24.02
N SER A 147 -29.37 -4.36 -24.06
CA SER A 147 -30.55 -4.32 -23.21
C SER A 147 -30.14 -4.31 -21.72
N PRO A 148 -30.79 -3.51 -20.85
CA PRO A 148 -30.52 -3.54 -19.41
C PRO A 148 -30.83 -4.91 -18.77
N GLY A 149 -31.71 -5.69 -19.42
CA GLY A 149 -32.06 -7.05 -19.03
C GLY A 149 -30.98 -8.07 -19.36
N ASP A 150 -30.13 -7.74 -20.33
CA ASP A 150 -29.02 -8.58 -20.80
C ASP A 150 -27.72 -8.19 -20.05
N PHE A 151 -27.74 -7.15 -19.21
CA PHE A 151 -26.65 -6.86 -18.27
C PHE A 151 -27.02 -7.24 -16.83
N HIS A 152 -26.31 -8.24 -16.33
CA HIS A 152 -26.52 -8.80 -15.01
C HIS A 152 -25.35 -8.42 -14.10
N GLN A 153 -25.62 -7.76 -12.98
CA GLN A 153 -24.61 -7.54 -11.95
C GLN A 153 -25.00 -8.21 -10.65
N GLU A 154 -24.03 -8.84 -10.01
CA GLU A 154 -24.25 -9.44 -8.72
C GLU A 154 -24.18 -8.38 -7.59
N LEU A 155 -25.12 -8.43 -6.63
CA LEU A 155 -25.35 -7.38 -5.61
C LEU A 155 -24.42 -7.44 -4.39
N PHE A 156 -23.48 -8.39 -4.33
CA PHE A 156 -22.62 -8.55 -3.17
C PHE A 156 -21.58 -7.42 -3.08
N ALA A 157 -21.82 -6.46 -2.19
CA ALA A 157 -20.80 -5.49 -1.78
C ALA A 157 -19.79 -6.17 -0.85
N MET A 158 -18.64 -6.59 -1.38
CA MET A 158 -17.48 -6.89 -0.55
C MET A 158 -17.08 -5.60 0.18
N ARG A 159 -17.21 -5.59 1.50
CA ARG A 159 -17.07 -4.42 2.40
C ARG A 159 -15.61 -4.14 2.72
#